data_AF-A0A838RD57-F1
#
_entry.id   AF-A0A838RD57-F1
#
_cell.length_a   1.000
_cell.length_b   1.000
_cell.length_c   1.000
_cell.angle_alpha   90.00
_cell.angle_beta   90.00
_cell.angle_gamma   90.00
#
_symmetry.space_group_name_H-M   'P 1'
#
loop_
_entity.id
_entity.type
_entity.pdbx_description
1 polymer ?
#
loop_
_entity_poly.entity_id
_entity_poly.type
_entity_poly.pdbx_seq_one_letter_code
_entity_poly.pdbx_strand_id
1 'polypeptide(L)'
;MVLLLAASPLAAQMRAPAAGAAATITAADVSRRIGIIADDSMLGRDTPSRGLELTAAYIAEQFREFGLKPAGDRGTWFQRYPISKRKLDLARSRVLFTAGGKSVSA
;
A
#
# COMPACT_ATOMS: atom_id res chain seq x y z
N MET A 1 -30.69 -38.31 -33.91
CA MET A 1 -29.51 -38.05 -33.04
C MET A 1 -28.63 -37.04 -33.74
N VAL A 2 -28.69 -35.77 -33.31
CA VAL A 2 -27.75 -34.73 -33.76
C VAL A 2 -26.75 -34.53 -32.65
N LEU A 3 -25.51 -34.93 -32.90
CA LEU A 3 -24.39 -34.74 -32.00
C LEU A 3 -23.91 -33.28 -32.15
N LEU A 4 -24.34 -32.39 -31.26
CA LEU A 4 -23.80 -31.04 -31.17
C LEU A 4 -22.43 -31.11 -30.48
N LEU A 5 -21.36 -30.96 -31.26
CA LEU A 5 -20.03 -30.70 -30.74
C LEU A 5 -20.07 -29.38 -29.96
N ALA A 6 -19.94 -29.47 -28.63
CA ALA A 6 -19.62 -28.33 -27.79
C ALA A 6 -18.18 -27.89 -28.13
N ALA A 7 -18.03 -26.75 -28.81
CA ALA A 7 -16.74 -26.10 -28.98
C ALA A 7 -16.24 -25.64 -27.61
N SER A 8 -15.27 -26.36 -27.04
CA SER A 8 -14.59 -25.98 -25.80
C SER A 8 -13.96 -24.58 -25.93
N PRO A 9 -14.25 -23.61 -25.05
CA PRO A 9 -13.60 -22.30 -25.05
C PRO A 9 -12.19 -22.36 -24.42
N LEU A 10 -11.51 -23.51 -24.51
CA LEU A 10 -10.22 -23.73 -23.85
C LEU A 10 -9.11 -22.87 -24.48
N ALA A 11 -9.24 -22.49 -25.75
CA ALA A 11 -8.33 -21.56 -26.42
C ALA A 11 -8.43 -20.13 -25.89
N ALA A 12 -9.59 -19.72 -25.33
CA ALA A 12 -9.75 -18.39 -24.73
C ALA A 12 -9.13 -18.28 -23.33
N GLN A 13 -8.75 -19.42 -22.72
CA GLN A 13 -7.97 -19.47 -21.48
C GLN A 13 -6.46 -19.48 -21.73
N MET A 14 -6.00 -19.30 -22.97
CA MET A 14 -4.60 -19.00 -23.23
C MET A 14 -4.24 -17.68 -22.57
N ARG A 15 -3.67 -17.80 -21.38
CA ARG A 15 -2.93 -16.79 -20.63
C ARG A 15 -2.26 -15.85 -21.63
N ALA A 16 -2.59 -14.56 -21.58
CA ALA A 16 -1.74 -13.52 -22.18
C ALA A 16 -0.29 -13.86 -21.83
N PRO A 17 0.69 -13.70 -22.74
CA PRO A 17 2.02 -14.24 -22.52
C PRO A 17 2.61 -13.59 -21.27
N ALA A 18 2.52 -14.29 -20.14
CA ALA A 18 2.97 -13.80 -18.85
C ALA A 18 4.48 -13.48 -18.90
N ALA A 19 5.20 -14.16 -19.81
CA ALA A 19 6.58 -13.88 -20.15
C ALA A 19 6.77 -12.46 -20.72
N GLY A 20 5.87 -11.97 -21.57
CA GLY A 20 5.95 -10.62 -22.14
C GLY A 20 5.71 -9.54 -21.09
N ALA A 21 4.70 -9.72 -20.22
CA ALA A 21 4.48 -8.80 -19.10
C ALA A 21 5.64 -8.85 -18.09
N ALA A 22 6.14 -10.04 -17.74
CA ALA A 22 7.30 -10.19 -16.86
C ALA A 22 8.55 -9.50 -17.42
N ALA A 23 8.76 -9.54 -18.74
CA ALA A 23 9.89 -8.87 -19.39
C ALA A 23 9.86 -7.33 -19.26
N THR A 24 8.69 -6.73 -19.00
CA THR A 24 8.59 -5.27 -18.73
C THR A 24 9.05 -4.89 -17.32
N ILE A 25 9.16 -5.85 -16.40
CA ILE A 25 9.61 -5.61 -15.03
C ILE A 25 11.13 -5.64 -15.00
N THR A 26 11.75 -4.47 -14.92
CA THR A 26 13.21 -4.35 -14.90
C THR A 26 13.73 -3.98 -13.52
N ALA A 27 14.92 -4.46 -13.17
CA ALA A 27 15.58 -4.09 -11.92
C ALA A 27 15.79 -2.58 -11.79
N ALA A 28 16.10 -1.90 -12.91
CA ALA A 28 16.26 -0.46 -12.96
C ALA A 28 14.96 0.29 -12.64
N ASP A 29 13.83 -0.14 -13.20
CA ASP A 29 12.53 0.48 -12.92
C ASP A 29 12.10 0.28 -11.46
N VAL A 30 12.25 -0.94 -10.94
CA VAL A 30 11.94 -1.25 -9.54
C VAL A 30 12.82 -0.42 -8.59
N SER A 31 14.13 -0.36 -8.83
CA SER A 31 15.06 0.41 -8.02
C SER A 31 14.71 1.90 -8.02
N ARG A 32 14.42 2.48 -9.19
CA ARG A 32 13.99 3.87 -9.32
C ARG A 32 12.73 4.17 -8.52
N ARG A 33 11.71 3.31 -8.58
CA ARG A 33 10.45 3.48 -7.85
C ARG A 33 10.64 3.39 -6.34
N ILE A 34 11.44 2.42 -5.88
CA ILE A 34 11.82 2.30 -4.47
C ILE A 34 12.55 3.55 -4.01
N GLY A 35 13.51 4.03 -4.80
CA GLY A 35 14.27 5.26 -4.53
C GLY A 35 13.35 6.46 -4.34
N ILE A 36 12.38 6.67 -5.24
CA ILE A 36 11.40 7.75 -5.12
C ILE A 36 10.60 7.64 -3.81
N ILE A 37 10.09 6.45 -3.48
CA ILE A 37 9.24 6.26 -2.30
C ILE A 37 10.04 6.39 -0.98
N ALA A 38 11.33 6.05 -1.01
CA ALA A 38 12.22 6.07 0.14
C ALA A 38 13.00 7.38 0.29
N ASP A 39 12.90 8.30 -0.67
CA ASP A 39 13.60 9.58 -0.66
C ASP A 39 13.13 10.45 0.52
N ASP A 40 14.03 11.28 1.05
CA ASP A 40 13.74 12.19 2.16
C ASP A 40 12.58 13.13 1.85
N SER A 41 12.38 13.50 0.57
CA SER A 41 11.24 14.31 0.13
C SER A 41 9.87 13.65 0.38
N MET A 42 9.82 12.33 0.54
CA MET A 42 8.60 11.58 0.87
C MET A 42 8.31 11.51 2.37
N LEU A 43 9.24 11.92 3.24
CA LEU A 43 9.03 12.08 4.70
C LEU A 43 8.60 10.80 5.45
N GLY A 44 8.79 9.61 4.87
CA GLY A 44 8.36 8.34 5.45
C GLY A 44 6.86 8.03 5.24
N ARG A 45 6.35 6.94 5.83
CA ARG A 45 4.99 6.44 5.56
C ARG A 45 4.27 5.93 6.81
N ASP A 46 4.51 6.56 7.96
CA ASP A 46 3.78 6.25 9.18
C ASP A 46 2.27 6.53 8.99
N THR A 47 1.42 5.82 9.71
CA THR A 47 -0.03 5.88 9.49
C THR A 47 -0.77 6.49 10.68
N PRO A 48 -1.58 7.54 10.46
CA PRO A 48 -1.52 8.53 9.38
C PRO A 48 -0.33 9.49 9.56
N SER A 49 0.28 9.90 8.43
CA SER A 49 1.33 10.94 8.38
C SER A 49 1.26 11.70 7.06
N ARG A 50 1.95 12.85 6.98
CA ARG A 50 2.09 13.62 5.72
C ARG A 50 2.78 12.81 4.62
N GLY A 51 3.81 12.04 4.97
CA GLY A 51 4.55 11.26 3.98
C GLY A 51 3.75 10.10 3.38
N LEU A 52 2.81 9.53 4.17
CA LEU A 52 1.81 8.60 3.64
C LEU A 52 0.96 9.26 2.54
N GLU A 53 0.51 10.50 2.75
CA GLU A 53 -0.27 11.26 1.74
C GLU A 53 0.54 11.53 0.47
N LEU A 54 1.81 11.92 0.60
CA LEU A 54 2.72 12.16 -0.53
C LEU A 54 2.92 10.88 -1.35
N THR A 55 3.20 9.77 -0.68
CA THR A 55 3.37 8.47 -1.36
C THR A 55 2.07 8.02 -2.02
N ALA A 56 0.93 8.19 -1.36
CA ALA A 56 -0.36 7.83 -1.94
C ALA A 56 -0.66 8.65 -3.21
N ALA A 57 -0.31 9.93 -3.23
CA ALA A 57 -0.41 10.77 -4.43
C ALA A 57 0.51 10.29 -5.56
N TYR A 58 1.75 9.92 -5.26
CA TYR A 58 2.65 9.30 -6.25
C TYR A 58 2.04 8.03 -6.87
N ILE A 59 1.50 7.13 -6.05
CA ILE A 59 0.87 5.89 -6.53
C ILE A 59 -0.36 6.19 -7.40
N ALA A 60 -1.19 7.17 -7.01
CA ALA A 60 -2.34 7.60 -7.80
C ALA A 60 -1.93 8.10 -9.19
N GLU A 61 -0.83 8.87 -9.29
CA GLU A 61 -0.28 9.31 -10.57
C GLU A 61 0.24 8.14 -11.40
N GLN A 62 0.93 7.17 -10.79
CA GLN A 62 1.36 5.96 -11.51
C GLN A 62 0.17 5.14 -12.04
N PHE A 63 -0.92 5.03 -11.27
CA PHE A 63 -2.14 4.37 -11.73
C PHE A 63 -2.80 5.12 -12.90
N ARG A 64 -2.78 6.45 -12.87
CA ARG A 64 -3.25 7.28 -13.98
C ARG A 64 -2.41 7.05 -15.23
N GLU A 65 -1.09 7.02 -15.11
CA GLU A 65 -0.16 6.72 -16.22
C GLU A 65 -0.39 5.32 -16.82
N PHE A 66 -0.78 4.35 -15.99
CA PHE A 66 -1.13 3.00 -16.44
C PHE A 66 -2.53 2.90 -17.07
N GLY A 67 -3.31 3.98 -17.10
CA GLY A 67 -4.66 3.99 -17.66
C GLY A 67 -5.70 3.27 -16.80
N LEU A 68 -5.43 3.07 -15.51
CA LEU A 68 -6.42 2.55 -14.58
C LEU A 68 -7.55 3.56 -14.36
N LYS A 69 -8.68 3.08 -13.83
CA LYS A 69 -9.78 3.95 -13.39
C LYS A 69 -9.75 4.09 -11.86
N PRO A 70 -10.07 5.28 -11.32
CA PRO A 70 -10.17 5.47 -9.88
C PRO A 70 -11.32 4.64 -9.30
N ALA A 71 -11.10 4.09 -8.10
CA ALA A 71 -12.07 3.23 -7.39
C ALA A 71 -12.15 3.55 -5.88
N GLY A 72 -11.60 4.68 -5.45
CA GLY A 72 -11.70 5.20 -4.10
C GLY A 72 -12.94 6.06 -3.89
N ASP A 73 -12.94 6.78 -2.77
CA ASP A 73 -14.08 7.58 -2.31
C ASP A 73 -14.45 8.62 -3.37
N ARG A 74 -15.74 8.70 -3.71
CA ARG A 74 -16.30 9.67 -4.67
C ARG A 74 -15.56 9.70 -6.02
N GLY A 75 -15.08 8.54 -6.49
CA GLY A 75 -14.38 8.44 -7.78
C GLY A 75 -12.94 8.97 -7.75
N THR A 76 -12.34 9.08 -6.57
CA THR A 76 -10.91 9.39 -6.42
C THR A 76 -10.05 8.13 -6.39
N TRP A 77 -8.74 8.27 -6.27
CA TRP A 77 -7.81 7.17 -6.05
C TRP A 77 -7.66 6.76 -4.58
N PHE A 78 -8.31 7.47 -3.66
CA PHE A 78 -8.06 7.36 -2.23
C PHE A 78 -9.28 6.77 -1.52
N GLN A 79 -9.02 5.78 -0.67
CA GLN A 79 -10.01 5.28 0.29
C GLN A 79 -9.63 5.78 1.68
N ARG A 80 -10.54 6.47 2.35
CA ARG A 80 -10.36 6.98 3.71
C ARG A 80 -11.12 6.10 4.71
N TYR A 81 -10.46 5.75 5.80
CA TYR A 81 -11.07 4.97 6.88
C TYR A 81 -10.55 5.46 8.25
N PRO A 82 -11.35 5.34 9.32
CA PRO A 82 -10.94 5.77 10.65
C PRO A 82 -9.89 4.84 11.23
N ILE A 83 -8.91 5.41 11.94
CA ILE A 83 -7.88 4.67 12.66
C ILE A 83 -7.95 5.03 14.14
N SER A 84 -8.06 4.01 14.99
CA SER A 84 -8.01 4.19 16.43
C SER A 84 -6.57 4.38 16.89
N LYS A 85 -6.28 5.52 17.52
CA LYS A 85 -4.99 5.77 18.18
C LYS A 85 -5.15 5.64 19.68
N ARG A 86 -4.26 4.91 20.32
CA ARG A 86 -4.10 4.94 21.77
C ARG A 86 -3.05 5.98 22.12
N LYS A 87 -3.33 6.80 23.11
CA LYS A 87 -2.37 7.74 23.70
C LYS A 87 -2.31 7.48 25.19
N LEU A 88 -1.14 7.69 25.77
CA LEU A 88 -0.99 7.66 27.21
C LEU A 88 -1.68 8.89 27.79
N ASP A 89 -2.53 8.69 28.79
CA ASP A 89 -3.05 9.80 29.59
C ASP A 89 -1.98 10.16 30.63
N LEU A 90 -1.17 11.17 30.31
CA LEU A 90 -0.06 11.58 31.17
C LEU A 90 -0.52 12.14 32.53
N ALA A 91 -1.78 12.58 32.66
CA ALA A 91 -2.32 13.06 33.94
C ALA A 91 -2.76 11.91 34.86
N ARG A 92 -3.06 10.74 34.29
CA ARG A 92 -3.56 9.56 35.02
C ARG A 92 -2.61 8.37 34.99
N SER A 93 -1.49 8.47 34.29
CA SER A 93 -0.48 7.44 34.15
C SER A 93 0.80 7.87 34.85
N ARG A 94 1.45 6.94 35.55
CA ARG A 94 2.73 7.17 36.26
C ARG A 94 3.64 5.96 36.10
N VAL A 95 4.93 6.20 36.01
CA VAL A 95 5.95 5.15 35.87
C VAL A 95 6.68 5.01 37.20
N LEU A 96 6.70 3.79 37.73
CA LEU A 96 7.45 3.46 38.93
C LEU A 96 8.71 2.69 38.55
N PHE A 97 9.87 3.19 38.96
CA PHE A 97 11.14 2.48 38.86
C PHE A 97 11.43 1.78 40.18
N THR A 98 11.57 0.45 40.17
CA THR A 98 11.86 -0.33 41.37
C THR A 98 13.23 -0.99 41.29
N ALA A 99 14.08 -0.78 42.29
CA ALA A 99 15.38 -1.43 42.43
C ALA A 99 15.68 -1.71 43.91
N GLY A 100 16.08 -2.95 44.23
CA GLY A 100 16.43 -3.35 45.61
C GLY A 100 15.33 -3.08 46.65
N GLY A 101 14.06 -3.17 46.25
CA GLY A 101 12.90 -2.91 47.13
C GLY A 101 12.51 -1.44 47.30
N LYS A 102 13.25 -0.49 46.69
CA LYS A 102 12.90 0.94 46.68
C LYS A 102 12.22 1.29 45.36
N SER A 103 11.13 2.06 45.43
CA SER A 103 10.40 2.53 44.24
C SER A 103 10.42 4.06 44.17
N VAL A 104 10.70 4.61 42.98
CA VAL A 104 10.66 6.05 42.68
C VAL A 104 9.71 6.28 41.50
N SER A 105 8.78 7.23 41.62
CA SER A 105 7.94 7.64 40.49
C SER A 105 8.67 8.69 39.67
N ALA A 106 8.66 8.53 38.34
CA ALA A 106 8.80 9.65 37.42
C ALA A 106 7.43 10.29 37.14
#